data_AF-A0A4V6A288-F1
#
_entry.id   AF-A0A4V6A288-F1
#
_cell.length_a   1.000
_cell.length_b   1.000
_cell.length_c   1.000
_cell.angle_alpha   90.00
_cell.angle_beta   90.00
_cell.angle_gamma   90.00
#
_symmetry.space_group_name_H-M   'P 1'
#
loop_
_entity.id
_entity.type
_entity.pdbx_description
1 polymer ?
#
loop_
_entity_poly.entity_id
_entity_poly.type
_entity_poly.pdbx_seq_one_letter_code
_entity_poly.pdbx_strand_id
1 'polypeptide(L)'
;MTGEPCTSVVRYPTVVDRSYKRYILTSNEDICYVRHPSGVTVVTLSSRKVAEISSNRLSITNVNWNTGKKNKGIDRSKIKVVGKGKKGAFQLQPETRLCIIELSDGSELTLRSGIKGLLLEVNARLSTNPDLLRTAPENQGFLCLLMPPPGTDRRYRPKEFNEDTLVLS
;
A
#
# COMPACT_ATOMS: atom_id res chain seq x y z
N MET A 1 -23.94 2.61 45.87
CA MET A 1 -22.98 3.02 44.82
C MET A 1 -23.36 2.28 43.55
N THR A 2 -24.27 2.86 42.77
CA THR A 2 -24.78 2.28 41.52
C THR A 2 -23.89 2.74 40.38
N GLY A 3 -23.24 1.79 39.70
CA GLY A 3 -22.41 2.08 38.52
C GLY A 3 -23.26 2.56 37.36
N GLU A 4 -22.82 3.64 36.71
CA GLU A 4 -23.46 4.15 35.50
C GLU A 4 -23.21 3.20 34.31
N PRO A 5 -24.22 2.94 33.47
CA PRO A 5 -24.03 2.18 32.24
C PRO A 5 -23.25 3.01 31.21
N CYS A 6 -22.09 2.48 30.80
CA CYS A 6 -21.28 3.00 29.71
C CYS A 6 -22.11 3.08 28.42
N THR A 7 -22.48 4.29 28.01
CA THR A 7 -23.25 4.54 26.80
C THR A 7 -22.37 4.20 25.60
N SER A 8 -22.76 3.16 24.87
CA SER A 8 -22.10 2.79 23.61
C SER A 8 -22.26 3.93 22.61
N VAL A 9 -21.19 4.67 22.37
CA VAL A 9 -21.18 5.76 21.39
C VAL A 9 -21.41 5.15 20.00
N VAL A 10 -22.58 5.41 19.42
CA VAL A 10 -22.90 5.05 18.04
C VAL A 10 -21.97 5.82 17.11
N ARG A 11 -20.86 5.17 16.68
CA ARG A 11 -19.96 5.74 15.69
C ARG A 11 -20.54 5.53 14.29
N TYR A 12 -20.98 6.60 13.66
CA TYR A 12 -21.31 6.57 12.24
C TYR A 12 -20.00 6.54 11.42
N PRO A 13 -19.78 5.52 10.58
CA PRO A 13 -18.57 5.46 9.77
C PRO A 13 -18.54 6.63 8.79
N THR A 14 -17.37 7.26 8.65
CA THR A 14 -17.15 8.41 7.76
C THR A 14 -17.29 7.98 6.29
N VAL A 15 -17.38 8.94 5.36
CA VAL A 15 -17.42 8.64 3.92
C VAL A 15 -16.19 7.82 3.50
N VAL A 16 -15.03 8.10 4.09
CA VAL A 16 -13.79 7.36 3.85
C VAL A 16 -13.94 5.91 4.33
N ASP A 17 -14.42 5.70 5.56
CA ASP A 17 -14.60 4.35 6.13
C ASP A 17 -15.61 3.50 5.34
N ARG A 18 -16.64 4.14 4.76
CA ARG A 18 -17.63 3.44 3.93
C ARG A 18 -17.09 3.12 2.54
N SER A 19 -16.21 3.97 2.03
CA SER A 19 -15.81 3.95 0.62
C SER A 19 -14.44 3.33 0.40
N TYR A 20 -13.60 3.18 1.42
CA TYR A 20 -12.30 2.53 1.32
C TYR A 20 -12.28 1.26 2.14
N LYS A 21 -12.11 0.14 1.43
CA LYS A 21 -11.92 -1.17 2.06
C LYS A 21 -10.46 -1.57 2.01
N ARG A 22 -9.98 -2.19 3.08
CA ARG A 22 -8.59 -2.64 3.22
C ARG A 22 -8.51 -4.12 2.89
N TYR A 23 -7.51 -4.46 2.10
CA TYR A 23 -7.28 -5.83 1.68
C TYR A 23 -5.82 -6.22 1.87
N ILE A 24 -5.59 -7.49 2.17
CA ILE A 24 -4.28 -8.13 2.19
C ILE A 24 -4.32 -9.37 1.30
N LEU A 25 -3.13 -9.85 0.90
CA LEU A 25 -2.99 -11.11 0.19
C LEU A 25 -2.40 -12.15 1.15
N THR A 26 -2.92 -13.38 1.14
CA THR A 26 -2.31 -14.48 1.89
C THR A 26 -0.88 -14.77 1.41
N SER A 27 -0.59 -14.52 0.13
CA SER A 27 0.73 -14.72 -0.46
C SER A 27 1.71 -13.57 -0.21
N ASN A 28 1.22 -12.42 0.26
CA ASN A 28 2.00 -11.22 0.49
C ASN A 28 1.30 -10.36 1.54
N GLU A 29 1.62 -10.64 2.80
CA GLU A 29 1.08 -9.95 3.96
C GLU A 29 1.85 -8.66 4.31
N ASP A 30 2.91 -8.33 3.56
CA ASP A 30 3.76 -7.17 3.84
C ASP A 30 3.10 -5.84 3.44
N ILE A 31 2.14 -5.89 2.51
CA ILE A 31 1.44 -4.70 2.00
C ILE A 31 -0.07 -4.80 2.17
N CYS A 32 -0.71 -3.65 2.30
CA CYS A 32 -2.15 -3.50 2.34
C CYS A 32 -2.64 -2.69 1.13
N TYR A 33 -3.82 -3.04 0.62
CA TYR A 33 -4.49 -2.40 -0.49
C TYR A 33 -5.75 -1.69 0.03
N VAL A 34 -5.65 -0.37 0.18
CA VAL A 34 -6.77 0.50 0.55
C VAL A 34 -7.51 0.90 -0.72
N ARG A 35 -8.61 0.21 -1.00
CA ARG A 35 -9.30 0.25 -2.31
C ARG A 35 -10.61 1.01 -2.25
N HIS A 36 -10.79 1.93 -3.20
CA HIS A 36 -12.06 2.61 -3.47
C HIS A 36 -12.89 1.85 -4.53
N PRO A 37 -14.24 1.85 -4.49
CA PRO A 37 -15.11 1.31 -5.53
C PRO A 37 -14.83 1.81 -6.95
N SER A 38 -14.25 3.02 -7.10
CA SER A 38 -13.82 3.54 -8.40
C SER A 38 -12.71 2.73 -9.08
N GLY A 39 -12.06 1.82 -8.35
CA GLY A 39 -10.90 1.05 -8.77
C GLY A 39 -9.56 1.69 -8.43
N VAL A 40 -9.52 2.93 -7.93
CA VAL A 40 -8.29 3.49 -7.35
C VAL A 40 -7.94 2.74 -6.08
N THR A 41 -6.69 2.27 -5.99
CA THR A 41 -6.17 1.53 -4.85
C THR A 41 -4.90 2.21 -4.36
N VAL A 42 -4.88 2.60 -3.09
CA VAL A 42 -3.68 3.07 -2.40
C VAL A 42 -2.99 1.84 -1.81
N VAL A 43 -1.71 1.67 -2.08
CA VAL A 43 -0.91 0.58 -1.50
C VAL A 43 -0.09 1.15 -0.35
N THR A 44 -0.10 0.47 0.79
CA THR A 44 0.60 0.88 2.01
C THR A 44 1.36 -0.30 2.58
N LEU A 45 2.27 -0.06 3.52
CA LEU A 45 2.79 -1.14 4.35
C LEU A 45 1.64 -1.69 5.21
N SER A 46 1.58 -3.02 5.40
CA SER A 46 0.51 -3.62 6.21
C SER A 46 0.70 -3.31 7.69
N SER A 47 -0.39 -3.20 8.44
CA SER A 47 -0.35 -2.96 9.89
C SER A 47 0.46 -4.02 10.62
N ARG A 48 0.38 -5.28 10.17
CA ARG A 48 1.18 -6.39 10.71
C ARG A 48 2.67 -6.17 10.50
N LYS A 49 3.10 -5.77 9.29
CA LYS A 49 4.52 -5.50 9.02
C LYS A 49 5.01 -4.25 9.76
N VAL A 50 4.18 -3.22 9.88
CA VAL A 50 4.48 -2.02 10.71
C VAL A 50 4.70 -2.42 12.17
N ALA A 51 3.85 -3.28 12.72
CA ALA A 51 3.95 -3.77 14.09
C ALA A 51 5.22 -4.63 14.28
N GLU A 52 5.55 -5.50 13.32
CA GLU A 52 6.77 -6.31 13.33
C GLU A 52 8.04 -5.44 13.38
N ILE A 53 8.17 -4.48 12.47
CA ILE A 53 9.31 -3.55 12.41
C ILE A 53 9.43 -2.75 13.72
N SER A 54 8.30 -2.24 14.22
CA SER A 54 8.27 -1.42 15.43
C SER A 54 8.59 -2.24 16.69
N SER A 55 8.13 -3.49 16.78
CA SER A 55 8.42 -4.40 17.90
C SER A 55 9.91 -4.74 17.98
N ASN A 56 10.57 -4.85 16.82
CA ASN A 56 12.01 -5.06 16.72
C ASN A 56 12.83 -3.77 16.91
N ARG A 57 12.18 -2.64 17.22
CA ARG A 57 12.81 -1.31 17.37
C ARG A 57 13.59 -0.87 16.12
N LEU A 58 13.13 -1.31 14.95
CA LEU A 58 13.71 -0.94 13.67
C LEU A 58 12.98 0.27 13.08
N SER A 59 13.69 1.04 12.26
CA SER A 59 13.11 2.10 11.43
C SER A 59 13.46 1.88 9.97
N ILE A 60 12.69 2.49 9.08
CA ILE A 60 12.93 2.43 7.64
C ILE A 60 13.85 3.58 7.24
N THR A 61 15.05 3.26 6.76
CA THR A 61 16.13 4.23 6.47
C THR A 61 16.19 4.61 5.00
N ASN A 62 15.68 3.77 4.10
CA ASN A 62 15.71 4.02 2.67
C ASN A 62 14.56 3.30 1.92
N VAL A 63 14.13 3.88 0.80
CA VAL A 63 13.17 3.28 -0.12
C VAL A 63 13.70 3.38 -1.54
N ASN A 64 14.14 2.25 -2.08
CA ASN A 64 14.68 2.15 -3.43
C ASN A 64 13.62 1.72 -4.45
N TRP A 65 13.27 2.62 -5.36
CA TRP A 65 12.29 2.40 -6.43
C TRP A 65 12.86 1.72 -7.68
N ASN A 66 14.19 1.61 -7.78
CA ASN A 66 14.88 0.98 -8.90
C ASN A 66 15.09 -0.52 -8.63
N THR A 67 14.11 -1.32 -9.02
CA THR A 67 14.07 -2.75 -8.65
C THR A 67 14.50 -3.72 -9.76
N GLY A 68 15.08 -3.23 -10.87
CA GLY A 68 15.49 -4.12 -11.96
C GLY A 68 16.91 -4.65 -11.81
N LYS A 69 17.31 -5.57 -12.70
CA LYS A 69 18.69 -6.05 -12.78
C LYS A 69 19.60 -4.88 -13.20
N LYS A 70 20.80 -4.78 -12.61
CA LYS A 70 21.80 -3.74 -12.88
C LYS A 70 21.88 -3.47 -14.40
N ASN A 71 21.72 -2.20 -14.78
CA ASN A 71 21.70 -1.64 -16.15
C ASN A 71 20.43 -1.81 -17.00
N LYS A 72 19.34 -2.42 -16.50
CA LYS A 72 18.00 -2.44 -17.15
C LYS A 72 16.85 -2.12 -16.19
N GLY A 73 17.16 -1.50 -15.05
CA GLY A 73 16.16 -1.16 -14.04
C GLY A 73 15.28 0.01 -14.44
N ILE A 74 13.97 -0.19 -14.31
CA ILE A 74 12.97 0.87 -14.49
C ILE A 74 12.80 1.53 -13.13
N ASP A 75 13.25 2.78 -13.04
CA ASP A 75 13.01 3.65 -11.90
C ASP A 75 11.53 4.06 -11.89
N ARG A 76 10.78 3.53 -10.92
CA ARG A 76 9.33 3.76 -10.82
C ARG A 76 8.97 5.18 -10.44
N SER A 77 9.89 5.93 -9.84
CA SER A 77 9.67 7.34 -9.50
C SER A 77 9.55 8.24 -10.75
N LYS A 78 10.04 7.77 -11.89
CA LYS A 78 10.04 8.52 -13.16
C LYS A 78 8.83 8.21 -14.04
N ILE A 79 7.91 7.36 -13.59
CA ILE A 79 6.71 7.01 -14.36
C ILE A 79 5.79 8.24 -14.42
N LYS A 80 5.48 8.69 -15.64
CA LYS A 80 4.54 9.78 -15.89
C LYS A 80 3.32 9.24 -16.63
N VAL A 81 2.17 9.22 -15.94
CA VAL A 81 0.90 8.76 -16.50
C VAL A 81 0.12 9.95 -17.05
N VAL A 82 -0.31 9.88 -18.32
CA VAL A 82 -1.00 10.99 -19.00
C VAL A 82 -2.32 10.55 -19.64
N GLY A 83 -3.33 11.42 -19.53
CA GLY A 83 -4.63 11.30 -20.21
C GLY A 83 -5.58 10.25 -19.61
N LYS A 84 -6.85 10.25 -20.06
CA LYS A 84 -7.91 9.34 -19.58
C LYS A 84 -7.58 7.85 -19.78
N GLY A 85 -6.81 7.54 -20.83
CA GLY A 85 -6.33 6.19 -21.13
C GLY A 85 -5.15 5.73 -20.27
N LYS A 86 -4.61 6.60 -19.39
CA LYS A 86 -3.43 6.32 -18.54
C LYS A 86 -2.23 5.86 -19.36
N LYS A 87 -2.00 6.49 -20.52
CA LYS A 87 -0.86 6.18 -21.39
C LYS A 87 0.43 6.45 -20.60
N GLY A 88 1.35 5.49 -20.62
CA GLY A 88 2.62 5.55 -19.88
C GLY A 88 2.58 4.92 -18.47
N ALA A 89 1.42 4.45 -18.00
CA ALA A 89 1.35 3.69 -16.74
C ALA A 89 2.11 2.36 -16.86
N PHE A 90 2.89 2.04 -15.84
CA PHE A 90 3.65 0.79 -15.82
C PHE A 90 2.73 -0.37 -15.45
N GLN A 91 2.71 -1.41 -16.28
CA GLN A 91 1.88 -2.59 -16.04
C GLN A 91 2.58 -3.52 -15.05
N LEU A 92 1.93 -3.71 -13.89
CA LEU A 92 2.39 -4.58 -12.83
C LEU A 92 1.90 -6.01 -13.07
N GLN A 93 2.78 -6.96 -12.80
CA GLN A 93 2.47 -8.38 -12.58
C GLN A 93 2.63 -8.71 -11.08
N PRO A 94 2.02 -9.79 -10.56
CA PRO A 94 2.10 -10.14 -9.13
C PRO A 94 3.53 -10.19 -8.57
N GLU A 95 4.47 -10.72 -9.34
CA GLU A 95 5.89 -10.87 -9.01
C GLU A 95 6.69 -9.56 -9.10
N THR A 96 6.10 -8.51 -9.68
CA THR A 96 6.77 -7.22 -9.88
C THR A 96 7.15 -6.63 -8.53
N ARG A 97 8.45 -6.42 -8.32
CA ARG A 97 8.96 -5.69 -7.15
C ARG A 97 8.52 -4.22 -7.24
N LEU A 98 7.87 -3.67 -6.23
CA LEU A 98 7.49 -2.26 -6.18
C LEU A 98 8.69 -1.41 -5.73
N CYS A 99 9.30 -1.80 -4.62
CA CYS A 99 10.49 -1.17 -4.06
C CYS A 99 11.28 -2.15 -3.21
N ILE A 100 12.48 -1.76 -2.83
CA ILE A 100 13.29 -2.40 -1.79
C ILE A 100 13.41 -1.39 -0.65
N ILE A 101 13.04 -1.82 0.55
CA ILE A 101 13.13 -1.04 1.77
C ILE A 101 14.38 -1.47 2.52
N GLU A 102 15.15 -0.51 3.02
CA GLU A 102 16.28 -0.75 3.93
C GLU A 102 15.85 -0.42 5.36
N LEU A 103 16.18 -1.30 6.31
CA LEU A 103 15.94 -1.10 7.73
C LEU A 103 17.20 -0.63 8.45
N SER A 104 17.02 -0.07 9.64
CA SER A 104 18.12 0.47 10.48
C SER A 104 19.17 -0.55 10.91
N ASP A 105 18.87 -1.85 10.83
CA ASP A 105 19.83 -2.94 11.08
C ASP A 105 20.60 -3.37 9.82
N GLY A 106 20.37 -2.70 8.68
CA GLY A 106 20.96 -3.03 7.39
C GLY A 106 20.26 -4.14 6.62
N SER A 107 19.16 -4.70 7.16
CA SER A 107 18.37 -5.68 6.42
C SER A 107 17.53 -5.03 5.31
N GLU A 108 17.27 -5.78 4.24
CA GLU A 108 16.48 -5.33 3.09
C GLU A 108 15.16 -6.12 2.98
N LEU A 109 14.05 -5.40 2.77
CA LEU A 109 12.73 -5.96 2.50
C LEU A 109 12.27 -5.60 1.09
N THR A 110 12.07 -6.60 0.24
CA THR A 110 11.54 -6.40 -1.11
C THR A 110 10.02 -6.47 -1.12
N LEU A 111 9.36 -5.34 -1.35
CA LEU A 111 7.90 -5.30 -1.51
C LEU A 111 7.50 -5.63 -2.95
N ARG A 112 6.49 -6.47 -3.13
CA ARG A 112 5.99 -6.90 -4.44
C ARG A 112 4.54 -6.50 -4.66
N SER A 113 4.16 -6.35 -5.93
CA SER A 113 2.83 -5.90 -6.33
C SER A 113 1.73 -6.84 -5.90
N GLY A 114 1.97 -8.16 -5.85
CA GLY A 114 1.00 -9.18 -5.44
C GLY A 114 -0.21 -9.37 -6.38
N ILE A 115 -0.56 -8.34 -7.16
CA ILE A 115 -1.65 -8.31 -8.13
C ILE A 115 -1.19 -7.76 -9.47
N LYS A 116 -2.01 -8.01 -10.50
CA LYS A 116 -1.93 -7.30 -11.79
C LYS A 116 -2.56 -5.92 -11.66
N GLY A 117 -1.94 -4.92 -12.24
CA GLY A 117 -2.44 -3.54 -12.18
C GLY A 117 -1.66 -2.56 -13.03
N LEU A 118 -2.08 -1.30 -12.97
CA LEU A 118 -1.36 -0.16 -13.52
C LEU A 118 -0.81 0.69 -12.38
N LEU A 119 0.50 0.86 -12.33
CA LEU A 119 1.16 1.79 -11.43
C LEU A 119 1.00 3.21 -11.95
N LEU A 120 0.41 4.07 -11.12
CA LEU A 120 0.10 5.46 -11.47
C LEU A 120 1.12 6.43 -10.91
N GLU A 121 1.47 6.23 -9.65
CA GLU A 121 2.32 7.14 -8.88
C GLU A 121 2.98 6.35 -7.75
N VAL A 122 4.23 6.68 -7.43
CA VAL A 122 4.90 6.29 -6.19
C VAL A 122 5.05 7.50 -5.29
N ASN A 123 5.10 7.30 -3.98
CA ASN A 123 5.22 8.40 -3.04
C ASN A 123 6.64 8.98 -3.01
N ALA A 124 6.83 10.09 -3.71
CA ALA A 124 8.13 10.77 -3.83
C ALA A 124 8.69 11.24 -2.46
N ARG A 125 7.83 11.46 -1.45
CA ARG A 125 8.25 11.92 -0.11
C ARG A 125 9.11 10.89 0.63
N LEU A 126 8.99 9.62 0.25
CA LEU A 126 9.76 8.53 0.85
C LEU A 126 11.26 8.60 0.52
N SER A 127 11.66 9.41 -0.47
CA SER A 127 13.08 9.69 -0.74
C SER A 127 13.73 10.55 0.35
N THR A 128 12.96 11.44 0.97
CA THR A 128 13.45 12.35 2.02
C THR A 128 13.04 11.92 3.43
N ASN A 129 11.89 11.24 3.55
CA ASN A 129 11.37 10.79 4.85
C ASN A 129 10.84 9.34 4.74
N PRO A 130 11.74 8.34 4.65
CA PRO A 130 11.40 6.95 4.35
C PRO A 130 10.57 6.28 5.46
N ASP A 131 10.77 6.66 6.72
CA ASP A 131 10.06 6.10 7.88
C ASP A 131 8.57 6.52 7.96
N LEU A 132 8.09 7.37 7.04
CA LEU A 132 6.66 7.61 6.86
C LEU A 132 5.90 6.31 6.54
N LEU A 133 6.54 5.36 5.86
CA LEU A 133 5.96 4.03 5.59
C LEU A 133 5.50 3.31 6.85
N ARG A 134 6.20 3.53 7.97
CA ARG A 134 5.90 2.92 9.27
C ARG A 134 5.03 3.81 10.13
N THR A 135 5.33 5.11 10.16
CA THR A 135 4.70 6.07 11.08
C THR A 135 3.36 6.62 10.59
N ALA A 136 3.12 6.66 9.28
CA ALA A 136 1.90 7.20 8.69
C ALA A 136 1.49 6.45 7.40
N PRO A 137 1.36 5.10 7.41
CA PRO A 137 1.26 4.26 6.21
C PRO A 137 0.10 4.64 5.27
N GLU A 138 -1.07 5.01 5.81
CA GLU A 138 -2.26 5.34 5.01
C GLU A 138 -2.40 6.83 4.69
N ASN A 139 -1.61 7.69 5.34
CA ASN A 139 -1.64 9.14 5.16
C ASN A 139 -0.46 9.59 4.31
N GLN A 140 0.62 10.03 4.96
CA GLN A 140 1.77 10.61 4.28
C GLN A 140 2.76 9.56 3.76
N GLY A 141 2.61 8.31 4.21
CA GLY A 141 3.52 7.20 3.98
C GLY A 141 2.99 6.10 3.08
N PHE A 142 2.00 6.37 2.22
CA PHE A 142 1.57 5.38 1.24
C PHE A 142 2.75 5.02 0.31
N LEU A 143 2.77 3.79 -0.24
CA LEU A 143 3.80 3.36 -1.17
C LEU A 143 3.53 3.89 -2.58
N CYS A 144 2.36 3.54 -3.12
CA CYS A 144 2.02 3.85 -4.50
C CYS A 144 0.51 3.82 -4.74
N LEU A 145 0.09 4.38 -5.87
CA LEU A 145 -1.27 4.35 -6.36
C LEU A 145 -1.39 3.39 -7.53
N LEU A 146 -2.34 2.48 -7.44
CA LEU A 146 -2.64 1.48 -8.46
C LEU A 146 -4.07 1.64 -9.00
N MET A 147 -4.28 1.12 -10.20
CA MET A 147 -5.62 0.86 -10.73
C MET A 147 -5.69 -0.50 -11.45
N PRO A 148 -6.88 -1.09 -11.58
CA PRO A 148 -7.11 -2.25 -12.43
C PRO A 148 -6.59 -2.03 -13.86
N PRO A 149 -6.11 -3.11 -14.51
CA PRO A 149 -5.68 -3.04 -15.90
C PRO A 149 -6.86 -2.69 -16.83
N PRO A 150 -6.59 -2.17 -18.04
CA PRO A 150 -7.63 -1.85 -19.00
C PRO A 150 -8.49 -3.08 -19.32
N GLY A 151 -9.79 -2.88 -19.56
CA GLY A 151 -10.73 -3.97 -19.84
C GLY A 151 -11.20 -4.76 -18.60
N THR A 152 -10.66 -4.49 -17.42
CA THR A 152 -11.18 -5.06 -16.16
C THR A 152 -12.29 -4.17 -15.59
N ASP A 153 -13.38 -4.78 -15.11
CA ASP A 153 -14.40 -4.04 -14.36
C ASP A 153 -13.77 -3.43 -13.10
N ARG A 154 -13.85 -2.11 -12.97
CA ARG A 154 -13.28 -1.39 -11.83
C ARG A 154 -14.02 -1.67 -10.53
N ARG A 155 -15.23 -2.22 -10.57
CA ARG A 155 -15.97 -2.67 -9.37
C ARG A 155 -15.54 -4.07 -8.95
N TYR A 156 -14.94 -4.83 -9.85
CA TYR A 156 -14.43 -6.16 -9.54
C TYR A 156 -13.28 -6.07 -8.54
N ARG A 157 -13.49 -6.73 -7.41
CA ARG A 157 -12.45 -6.99 -6.40
C ARG A 157 -11.64 -8.21 -6.86
N PRO A 158 -10.30 -8.12 -6.93
CA PRO A 158 -9.45 -9.29 -7.16
C PRO A 158 -9.81 -10.44 -6.20
N LYS A 159 -9.79 -11.69 -6.67
CA LYS A 159 -10.15 -12.86 -5.84
C LYS A 159 -9.15 -13.10 -4.72
N GLU A 160 -7.92 -12.67 -4.95
CA GLU A 160 -6.78 -12.77 -4.06
C GLU A 160 -6.91 -11.83 -2.85
N PHE A 161 -7.82 -10.84 -2.90
CA PHE A 161 -8.04 -9.87 -1.84
C PHE A 161 -8.89 -10.46 -0.70
N ASN A 162 -8.26 -10.56 0.46
CA ASN A 162 -8.92 -10.84 1.73
C ASN A 162 -9.10 -9.53 2.50
N GLU A 163 -10.29 -9.27 3.04
CA GLU A 163 -10.51 -8.06 3.85
C GLU A 163 -9.61 -8.10 5.08
N ASP A 164 -8.89 -7.00 5.32
CA ASP A 164 -7.99 -6.87 6.46
C ASP A 164 -8.79 -6.43 7.69
N THR A 165 -9.23 -7.41 8.48
CA THR A 165 -10.06 -7.17 9.68
C THR A 165 -9.23 -6.66 10.86
N LEU A 166 -7.89 -6.69 10.79
CA LEU A 166 -7.00 -6.30 11.90
C LEU A 166 -6.94 -4.79 12.14
N VAL A 167 -7.55 -3.98 11.26
CA VAL A 167 -7.60 -2.51 11.40
C VAL A 167 -8.82 -2.05 12.21
N LEU A 168 -9.69 -2.97 12.63
CA LEU A 168 -10.92 -2.67 13.38
C LEU A 168 -10.88 -3.10 14.85
N SER A 169 -9.74 -3.59 15.35
CA SER A 169 -9.53 -3.96 16.76
C SER A 169 -8.73 -2.93 17.53
#